data_AF-F0YFY0-F1
#
_entry.id   AF-F0YFY0-F1
#
_cell.length_a   1.000
_cell.length_b   1.000
_cell.length_c   1.000
_cell.angle_alpha   90.00
_cell.angle_beta   90.00
_cell.angle_gamma   90.00
#
_symmetry.space_group_name_H-M   'P 1'
#
loop_
_entity.id
_entity.type
_entity.pdbx_description
1 polymer ?
#
loop_
_entity_poly.entity_id
_entity_poly.type
_entity_poly.pdbx_seq_one_letter_code
_entity_poly.pdbx_strand_id
1 'polypeptide(L)'
;MLRLLAASSVLALADAHGALVTPRSRNAVDFEEITNNASAGIHNVWAQCSNITGAPCNNGQATYWYSQGCFIGCDECDHVSGRRQTDLCNSGFVGQLPDHAISVNRDQVRDSKYDIYRHNPWRAPGFAPVADACGLAGGTPWASMAPEEGQYVNTTHARHGMKGTSLPPLDTGTVWTAGGEEPVVFAVKFNHGGGYSYRLCPADEELTEACFQKHPLDFAPKQALLFPNGSTIDVSASAVFVNEGTSPAGSMWTRVALSAAGLGPRCACDLDNDYNPGDFSCGCKMGEQVDSCVTAGNCSLGHCEPCPETAGSDCSRCDNPPIHPWGRSSFPQPCDDACLAESPSVLDHVIVPETIKPGKYVLGFRYDCDSTAQVWSNCADITIVAA
;
A
#
# COMPACT_ATOMS: atom_id res chain seq x y z
N MET A 1 12.34 32.46 -36.92
CA MET A 1 12.43 32.23 -35.46
C MET A 1 11.40 31.17 -35.10
N LEU A 2 11.81 29.90 -35.08
CA LEU A 2 10.95 28.76 -34.78
C LEU A 2 11.06 28.52 -33.26
N ARG A 3 10.01 28.82 -32.50
CA ARG A 3 9.96 28.49 -31.06
C ARG A 3 9.61 27.00 -30.96
N LEU A 4 10.60 26.17 -30.61
CA LEU A 4 10.34 24.83 -30.09
C LEU A 4 9.60 24.99 -28.76
N LEU A 5 8.33 24.59 -28.74
CA LEU A 5 7.64 24.28 -27.50
C LEU A 5 8.12 22.89 -27.07
N ALA A 6 9.03 22.86 -26.09
CA ALA A 6 9.33 21.63 -25.37
C ALA A 6 8.07 21.23 -24.59
N ALA A 7 7.34 20.23 -25.08
CA ALA A 7 6.32 19.57 -24.30
C ALA A 7 7.03 18.76 -23.21
N SER A 8 7.10 19.30 -21.99
CA SER A 8 7.40 18.50 -20.81
C SER A 8 6.25 17.52 -20.60
N SER A 9 6.44 16.29 -21.06
CA SER A 9 5.63 15.14 -20.68
C SER A 9 5.83 14.87 -19.19
N VAL A 10 4.96 15.43 -18.35
CA VAL A 10 4.80 15.00 -16.97
C VAL A 10 4.09 13.64 -17.02
N LEU A 11 4.87 12.57 -17.03
CA LEU A 11 4.38 11.21 -16.85
C LEU A 11 3.73 11.14 -15.46
N ALA A 12 2.42 10.95 -15.41
CA ALA A 12 1.70 10.65 -14.18
C ALA A 12 2.02 9.19 -13.79
N LEU A 13 2.98 9.03 -12.89
CA LEU A 13 3.34 7.77 -12.25
C LEU A 13 2.30 7.49 -11.17
N ALA A 14 1.63 6.36 -11.25
CA ALA A 14 0.62 5.93 -10.28
C ALA A 14 1.12 4.65 -9.62
N ASP A 15 1.71 4.80 -8.43
CA ASP A 15 2.54 3.78 -7.79
C ASP A 15 2.33 3.95 -6.28
N ALA A 16 1.66 3.02 -5.59
CA ALA A 16 1.60 3.07 -4.12
C ALA A 16 2.92 2.61 -3.52
N HIS A 17 3.17 3.11 -2.32
CA HIS A 17 4.47 3.03 -1.68
C HIS A 17 4.28 2.87 -0.18
N GLY A 18 4.05 1.64 0.28
CA GLY A 18 4.12 1.28 1.70
C GLY A 18 5.50 0.77 2.06
N ALA A 19 6.17 1.39 3.04
CA ALA A 19 7.50 0.95 3.49
C ALA A 19 7.66 1.00 5.00
N LEU A 20 8.08 -0.11 5.59
CA LEU A 20 8.49 -0.18 6.98
C LEU A 20 9.73 0.71 7.21
N VAL A 21 9.65 1.56 8.22
CA VAL A 21 10.69 2.54 8.61
C VAL A 21 11.28 2.19 9.97
N THR A 22 10.43 1.87 10.94
CA THR A 22 10.83 1.48 12.30
C THR A 22 10.15 0.15 12.66
N PRO A 23 10.90 -0.91 12.99
CA PRO A 23 12.36 -1.04 12.86
C PRO A 23 12.84 -0.88 11.40
N ARG A 24 14.12 -0.56 11.18
CA ARG A 24 14.64 -0.40 9.82
C ARG A 24 14.50 -1.70 9.04
N SER A 25 13.88 -1.61 7.87
CA SER A 25 13.65 -2.74 6.98
C SER A 25 14.92 -3.21 6.29
N ARG A 26 15.08 -4.53 6.10
CA ARG A 26 16.03 -5.13 5.16
C ARG A 26 15.83 -4.58 3.75
N ASN A 27 14.59 -4.29 3.37
CA ASN A 27 14.22 -3.74 2.05
C ASN A 27 14.74 -2.32 1.81
N ALA A 28 15.15 -1.61 2.87
CA ALA A 28 15.91 -0.37 2.76
C ALA A 28 17.40 -0.65 2.44
N VAL A 29 17.73 -1.78 1.81
CA VAL A 29 19.09 -2.31 1.63
C VAL A 29 20.08 -1.32 1.00
N ASP A 30 19.56 -0.35 0.27
CA ASP A 30 20.29 0.66 -0.47
C ASP A 30 20.23 2.05 0.19
N PHE A 31 19.86 2.15 1.47
CA PHE A 31 19.77 3.43 2.21
C PHE A 31 21.10 4.20 2.28
N GLU A 32 22.25 3.59 2.05
CA GLU A 32 23.54 4.28 2.02
C GLU A 32 23.95 4.74 0.61
N GLU A 33 23.57 3.96 -0.42
CA GLU A 33 23.89 4.24 -1.81
C GLU A 33 22.90 5.26 -2.41
N ILE A 34 21.63 5.10 -2.06
CA ILE A 34 20.54 5.92 -2.54
C ILE A 34 20.10 6.85 -1.43
N THR A 35 20.49 8.11 -1.56
CA THR A 35 19.97 9.19 -0.74
C THR A 35 18.70 9.76 -1.36
N ASN A 36 17.83 10.37 -0.55
CA ASN A 36 16.64 11.12 -0.98
C ASN A 36 17.05 12.35 -1.81
N ASN A 37 17.64 12.16 -2.98
CA ASN A 37 18.19 13.19 -3.84
C ASN A 37 17.42 13.26 -5.16
N ALA A 38 16.76 14.41 -5.36
CA ALA A 38 16.02 14.76 -6.57
C ALA A 38 16.80 14.64 -7.87
N SER A 39 18.12 14.78 -7.77
CA SER A 39 19.02 14.96 -8.91
C SER A 39 19.37 13.64 -9.62
N ALA A 40 19.10 12.49 -9.00
CA ALA A 40 19.51 11.20 -9.51
C ALA A 40 18.49 10.54 -10.47
N GLY A 41 17.32 11.17 -10.69
CA GLY A 41 16.30 10.65 -11.61
C GLY A 41 15.65 9.33 -11.16
N ILE A 42 15.91 8.93 -9.91
CA ILE A 42 15.29 7.79 -9.25
C ILE A 42 14.00 8.30 -8.62
N HIS A 43 12.87 7.60 -8.79
CA HIS A 43 11.52 8.04 -8.35
C HIS A 43 11.35 8.22 -6.82
N ASN A 44 12.44 8.02 -6.09
CA ASN A 44 12.61 7.98 -4.65
C ASN A 44 12.71 9.38 -4.03
N VAL A 45 12.89 10.42 -4.84
CA VAL A 45 12.95 11.83 -4.39
C VAL A 45 11.80 12.19 -3.45
N TRP A 46 10.66 11.53 -3.64
CA TRP A 46 9.41 11.81 -2.96
C TRP A 46 9.01 10.72 -1.97
N ALA A 47 9.83 9.69 -1.75
CA ALA A 47 9.60 8.65 -0.73
C ALA A 47 9.99 9.21 0.66
N GLN A 48 9.27 10.26 1.06
CA GLN A 48 9.42 10.87 2.38
C GLN A 48 9.06 9.83 3.44
N CYS A 49 9.85 9.79 4.50
CA CYS A 49 9.61 8.96 5.65
C CYS A 49 9.92 9.75 6.91
N SER A 50 9.33 9.32 8.02
CA SER A 50 9.52 9.95 9.32
C SER A 50 10.09 8.92 10.29
N ASN A 51 11.18 9.28 10.96
CA ASN A 51 11.80 8.44 11.97
C ASN A 51 11.19 8.76 13.34
N ILE A 52 10.93 7.74 14.17
CA ILE A 52 10.41 7.92 15.53
C ILE A 52 11.30 8.83 16.41
N THR A 53 12.59 8.90 16.09
CA THR A 53 13.56 9.76 16.79
C THR A 53 13.53 11.22 16.34
N GLY A 54 12.80 11.56 15.26
CA GLY A 54 12.84 12.86 14.59
C GLY A 54 14.13 13.12 13.79
N ALA A 55 15.07 12.16 13.74
CA ALA A 55 16.26 12.25 12.90
C ALA A 55 15.89 12.17 11.41
N PRO A 56 16.71 12.74 10.50
CA PRO A 56 16.51 12.59 9.07
C PRO A 56 16.32 11.13 8.68
N CYS A 57 15.23 10.85 7.98
CA CYS A 57 14.89 9.51 7.55
C CYS A 57 15.42 9.27 6.13
N ASN A 58 16.17 8.19 5.96
CA ASN A 58 16.49 7.62 4.66
C ASN A 58 16.09 6.14 4.68
N ASN A 59 15.19 5.76 3.77
CA ASN A 59 14.68 4.40 3.65
C ASN A 59 15.00 3.76 2.28
N GLY A 60 15.93 4.37 1.53
CA GLY A 60 16.34 3.88 0.21
C GLY A 60 15.15 3.66 -0.72
N GLN A 61 15.07 2.48 -1.33
CA GLN A 61 13.98 2.05 -2.21
C GLN A 61 12.98 1.10 -1.53
N ALA A 62 12.88 1.10 -0.19
CA ALA A 62 12.01 0.18 0.55
C ALA A 62 10.52 0.23 0.12
N THR A 63 10.05 1.35 -0.41
CA THR A 63 8.68 1.54 -0.92
C THR A 63 8.36 0.74 -2.18
N TYR A 64 9.37 0.28 -2.89
CA TYR A 64 9.23 -0.50 -4.12
C TYR A 64 9.18 -2.00 -3.88
N TRP A 65 9.05 -2.47 -2.65
CA TRP A 65 8.99 -3.89 -2.33
C TRP A 65 7.55 -4.30 -2.03
N TYR A 66 6.93 -4.93 -3.02
CA TYR A 66 5.53 -5.35 -2.96
C TYR A 66 5.29 -6.54 -3.88
N SER A 67 4.07 -7.05 -3.90
CA SER A 67 3.58 -8.05 -4.85
C SER A 67 2.40 -7.44 -5.59
N GLN A 68 2.30 -7.63 -6.90
CA GLN A 68 1.17 -7.15 -7.70
C GLN A 68 0.42 -8.27 -8.39
N GLY A 69 -0.86 -8.02 -8.70
CA GLY A 69 -1.76 -9.02 -9.27
C GLY A 69 -2.16 -10.09 -8.26
N CYS A 70 -2.20 -9.73 -6.98
CA CYS A 70 -2.51 -10.63 -5.88
C CYS A 70 -3.98 -10.43 -5.50
N PHE A 71 -4.87 -11.28 -6.01
CA PHE A 71 -6.30 -11.22 -5.70
C PHE A 71 -6.66 -12.25 -4.62
N ILE A 72 -7.65 -11.94 -3.80
CA ILE A 72 -8.16 -12.89 -2.81
C ILE A 72 -8.79 -14.10 -3.53
N GLY A 73 -8.57 -15.30 -2.99
CA GLY A 73 -9.03 -16.55 -3.59
C GLY A 73 -8.13 -17.13 -4.68
N CYS A 74 -7.11 -16.40 -5.14
CA CYS A 74 -6.11 -16.93 -6.06
C CYS A 74 -4.99 -17.66 -5.32
N ASP A 75 -4.42 -18.69 -5.95
CA ASP A 75 -3.32 -19.47 -5.38
C ASP A 75 -1.97 -18.72 -5.47
N GLU A 76 -1.80 -17.90 -6.50
CA GLU A 76 -0.59 -17.12 -6.76
C GLU A 76 -0.91 -15.72 -7.32
N CYS A 77 0.05 -14.81 -7.23
CA CYS A 77 -0.04 -13.52 -7.89
C CYS A 77 0.37 -13.67 -9.37
N ASP A 78 -0.29 -12.94 -10.27
CA ASP A 78 0.09 -12.98 -11.70
C ASP A 78 1.26 -12.05 -12.06
N HIS A 79 1.68 -11.18 -11.13
CA HIS A 79 2.75 -10.18 -11.29
C HIS A 79 2.53 -9.13 -12.39
N VAL A 80 1.31 -8.99 -12.93
CA VAL A 80 0.92 -8.02 -13.96
C VAL A 80 -0.23 -7.13 -13.50
N SER A 81 -1.27 -7.73 -12.94
CA SER A 81 -2.62 -7.14 -12.89
C SER A 81 -2.87 -6.31 -11.63
N GLY A 82 -1.99 -5.35 -11.32
CA GLY A 82 -2.07 -4.56 -10.09
C GLY A 82 -3.34 -3.71 -9.97
N ARG A 83 -3.89 -3.13 -11.04
CA ARG A 83 -5.12 -2.31 -11.01
C ARG A 83 -6.30 -2.94 -11.76
N ARG A 84 -6.25 -4.24 -12.05
CA ARG A 84 -7.43 -4.92 -12.60
C ARG A 84 -8.48 -5.08 -11.49
N GLN A 85 -9.74 -4.79 -11.80
CA GLN A 85 -10.85 -4.84 -10.84
C GLN A 85 -11.84 -5.93 -11.24
N THR A 86 -11.36 -7.18 -11.19
CA THR A 86 -12.08 -8.38 -11.63
C THR A 86 -11.70 -9.57 -10.76
N ASP A 87 -12.47 -10.66 -10.86
CA ASP A 87 -12.10 -11.96 -10.30
C ASP A 87 -11.05 -12.63 -11.21
N LEU A 88 -9.77 -12.25 -11.03
CA LEU A 88 -8.70 -12.60 -11.97
C LEU A 88 -8.54 -14.12 -12.16
N CYS A 89 -8.67 -14.90 -11.09
CA CYS A 89 -8.51 -16.36 -11.12
C CYS A 89 -9.85 -17.11 -11.20
N ASN A 90 -10.97 -16.43 -11.40
CA ASN A 90 -12.32 -17.02 -11.44
C ASN A 90 -12.64 -17.89 -10.20
N SER A 91 -12.17 -17.47 -9.01
CA SER A 91 -12.40 -18.21 -7.76
C SER A 91 -13.81 -17.99 -7.19
N GLY A 92 -14.46 -16.88 -7.58
CA GLY A 92 -15.69 -16.39 -6.98
C GLY A 92 -15.52 -15.86 -5.55
N PHE A 93 -14.29 -15.80 -5.02
CA PHE A 93 -14.04 -15.34 -3.66
C PHE A 93 -14.23 -13.83 -3.57
N VAL A 94 -15.05 -13.40 -2.63
CA VAL A 94 -15.36 -11.98 -2.37
C VAL A 94 -15.00 -11.61 -0.94
N GLY A 95 -14.88 -10.31 -0.70
CA GLY A 95 -14.47 -9.75 0.57
C GLY A 95 -15.25 -10.24 1.79
N GLN A 96 -14.54 -10.41 2.91
CA GLN A 96 -15.07 -10.87 4.19
C GLN A 96 -15.01 -9.80 5.30
N LEU A 97 -14.43 -8.61 5.07
CA LEU A 97 -14.41 -7.57 6.12
C LEU A 97 -15.81 -7.08 6.45
N PRO A 98 -16.02 -6.50 7.64
CA PRO A 98 -17.20 -5.70 7.92
C PRO A 98 -17.17 -4.34 7.19
N ASP A 99 -18.34 -3.78 6.86
CA ASP A 99 -18.47 -2.55 6.04
C ASP A 99 -17.73 -1.34 6.61
N HIS A 100 -17.70 -1.22 7.94
CA HIS A 100 -17.04 -0.10 8.61
C HIS A 100 -15.51 -0.08 8.43
N ALA A 101 -14.92 -1.22 8.04
CA ALA A 101 -13.48 -1.37 7.82
C ALA A 101 -13.05 -1.23 6.36
N ILE A 102 -13.99 -1.12 5.42
CA ILE A 102 -13.69 -0.79 4.02
C ILE A 102 -13.12 0.64 3.94
N SER A 103 -12.13 0.85 3.08
CA SER A 103 -11.41 2.12 2.98
C SER A 103 -11.74 2.93 1.73
N VAL A 104 -12.15 2.27 0.64
CA VAL A 104 -12.60 2.88 -0.63
C VAL A 104 -13.90 2.21 -1.12
N ASN A 105 -14.62 2.86 -2.03
CA ASN A 105 -15.90 2.40 -2.58
C ASN A 105 -16.94 2.12 -1.47
N ARG A 106 -17.03 3.04 -0.50
CA ARG A 106 -17.84 2.82 0.72
C ARG A 106 -19.33 3.12 0.54
N ASP A 107 -19.69 3.86 -0.51
CA ASP A 107 -21.07 4.25 -0.79
C ASP A 107 -21.82 3.21 -1.65
N GLN A 108 -21.15 2.16 -2.12
CA GLN A 108 -21.79 1.15 -2.96
C GLN A 108 -22.36 -0.01 -2.15
N VAL A 109 -23.37 -0.66 -2.73
CA VAL A 109 -23.92 -1.89 -2.16
C VAL A 109 -22.89 -3.01 -2.29
N ARG A 110 -22.54 -3.64 -1.15
CA ARG A 110 -21.65 -4.79 -1.07
C ARG A 110 -22.02 -5.87 -2.10
N ASP A 111 -21.01 -6.45 -2.73
CA ASP A 111 -21.12 -7.52 -3.75
C ASP A 111 -21.96 -7.16 -4.99
N SER A 112 -22.42 -5.91 -5.11
CA SER A 112 -23.00 -5.43 -6.35
C SER A 112 -21.93 -5.32 -7.42
N LYS A 113 -22.34 -5.24 -8.69
CA LYS A 113 -21.40 -4.96 -9.78
C LYS A 113 -20.56 -3.70 -9.53
N TYR A 114 -21.09 -2.71 -8.79
CA TYR A 114 -20.43 -1.44 -8.47
C TYR A 114 -19.44 -1.52 -7.29
N ASP A 115 -19.44 -2.61 -6.52
CA ASP A 115 -18.39 -2.93 -5.54
C ASP A 115 -17.18 -3.52 -6.29
N ILE A 116 -16.51 -2.66 -7.07
CA ILE A 116 -15.48 -3.07 -8.05
C ILE A 116 -14.21 -3.61 -7.37
N TYR A 117 -13.96 -3.21 -6.12
CA TYR A 117 -12.76 -3.60 -5.38
C TYR A 117 -12.91 -4.90 -4.60
N ARG A 118 -14.09 -5.55 -4.62
CA ARG A 118 -14.44 -6.72 -3.78
C ARG A 118 -13.49 -7.93 -3.83
N HIS A 119 -12.59 -7.98 -4.82
CA HIS A 119 -11.58 -9.05 -5.00
C HIS A 119 -10.14 -8.61 -4.63
N ASN A 120 -9.94 -7.39 -4.13
CA ASN A 120 -8.63 -6.87 -3.76
C ASN A 120 -8.20 -7.33 -2.36
N PRO A 121 -6.89 -7.35 -2.05
CA PRO A 121 -6.34 -7.85 -0.80
C PRO A 121 -7.04 -7.36 0.46
N TRP A 122 -7.26 -6.04 0.59
CA TRP A 122 -7.88 -5.50 1.79
C TRP A 122 -9.32 -5.93 1.98
N ARG A 123 -9.98 -6.51 0.98
CA ARG A 123 -11.34 -7.01 1.13
C ARG A 123 -11.41 -8.31 1.92
N ALA A 124 -10.30 -9.02 2.10
CA ALA A 124 -10.15 -10.11 3.05
C ALA A 124 -8.66 -10.18 3.49
N PRO A 125 -8.25 -9.49 4.57
CA PRO A 125 -6.85 -9.19 4.82
C PRO A 125 -6.11 -10.49 5.16
N GLY A 126 -4.96 -10.68 4.54
CA GLY A 126 -4.17 -11.90 4.70
C GLY A 126 -4.52 -13.03 3.74
N PHE A 127 -5.65 -12.98 3.02
CA PHE A 127 -6.07 -14.04 2.10
C PHE A 127 -5.41 -13.97 0.73
N ALA A 128 -5.07 -12.76 0.26
CA ALA A 128 -4.36 -12.64 -1.00
C ALA A 128 -2.98 -13.31 -0.91
N PRO A 129 -2.54 -14.02 -1.97
CA PRO A 129 -1.20 -14.56 -2.03
C PRO A 129 -0.16 -13.43 -2.07
N VAL A 130 1.10 -13.77 -1.87
CA VAL A 130 2.23 -12.84 -2.04
C VAL A 130 3.30 -13.49 -2.91
N ALA A 131 3.96 -12.69 -3.74
CA ALA A 131 5.09 -13.14 -4.55
C ALA A 131 6.31 -13.49 -3.67
N ASP A 132 6.46 -12.74 -2.57
CA ASP A 132 7.48 -12.95 -1.55
C ASP A 132 7.00 -12.34 -0.22
N ALA A 133 7.24 -13.04 0.89
CA ALA A 133 6.77 -12.60 2.22
C ALA A 133 7.42 -11.30 2.71
N CYS A 134 8.58 -10.94 2.15
CA CYS A 134 9.28 -9.68 2.39
C CYS A 134 9.25 -8.76 1.16
N GLY A 135 8.33 -8.99 0.22
CA GLY A 135 8.14 -8.18 -0.99
C GLY A 135 9.09 -8.53 -2.14
N LEU A 136 8.68 -8.17 -3.36
CA LEU A 136 9.48 -8.30 -4.58
C LEU A 136 9.94 -6.91 -5.02
N ALA A 137 11.24 -6.73 -5.29
CA ALA A 137 11.76 -5.45 -5.74
C ALA A 137 11.11 -5.04 -7.07
N GLY A 138 10.35 -3.95 -7.05
CA GLY A 138 9.58 -3.45 -8.18
C GLY A 138 8.23 -4.12 -8.41
N GLY A 139 7.76 -5.00 -7.51
CA GLY A 139 6.43 -5.61 -7.57
C GLY A 139 6.27 -6.79 -8.52
N THR A 140 7.21 -6.97 -9.44
CA THR A 140 7.13 -7.93 -10.56
C THR A 140 8.52 -8.47 -10.92
N PRO A 141 8.66 -9.69 -11.47
CA PRO A 141 9.94 -10.16 -11.98
C PRO A 141 10.28 -9.60 -13.37
N TRP A 142 9.36 -8.89 -14.03
CA TRP A 142 9.47 -8.54 -15.45
C TRP A 142 9.86 -7.09 -15.76
N ALA A 143 10.15 -6.27 -14.74
CA ALA A 143 10.54 -4.88 -14.92
C ALA A 143 9.55 -4.13 -15.83
N SER A 144 10.06 -3.27 -16.73
CA SER A 144 9.26 -2.43 -17.63
C SER A 144 8.39 -3.20 -18.63
N MET A 145 8.38 -4.53 -18.60
CA MET A 145 7.47 -5.35 -19.39
C MET A 145 6.15 -5.64 -18.67
N ALA A 146 6.11 -5.45 -17.36
CA ALA A 146 4.88 -5.54 -16.58
C ALA A 146 4.29 -4.13 -16.42
N PRO A 147 3.00 -3.94 -16.70
CA PRO A 147 2.26 -2.78 -16.23
C PRO A 147 2.43 -2.54 -14.73
N GLU A 148 2.43 -1.27 -14.35
CA GLU A 148 2.38 -0.82 -12.95
C GLU A 148 3.58 -1.29 -12.12
N GLU A 149 4.68 -1.59 -12.80
CA GLU A 149 5.93 -1.96 -12.18
C GLU A 149 6.49 -0.80 -11.36
N GLY A 150 6.99 -1.13 -10.19
CA GLY A 150 7.79 -0.24 -9.40
C GLY A 150 9.11 -0.10 -10.13
N GLN A 151 9.49 1.10 -10.52
CA GLN A 151 10.72 1.38 -11.26
C GLN A 151 11.95 1.30 -10.34
N TYR A 152 12.12 0.15 -9.68
CA TYR A 152 13.24 -0.18 -8.81
C TYR A 152 14.53 -0.08 -9.60
N VAL A 153 15.40 0.84 -9.17
CA VAL A 153 16.70 1.02 -9.79
C VAL A 153 17.71 0.09 -9.14
N ASN A 154 18.42 -0.65 -9.98
CA ASN A 154 19.43 -1.59 -9.52
C ASN A 154 20.55 -0.85 -8.76
N THR A 155 20.94 -1.42 -7.64
CA THR A 155 22.01 -0.94 -6.76
C THR A 155 23.08 -2.01 -6.61
N THR A 156 24.11 -1.73 -5.82
CA THR A 156 25.11 -2.75 -5.48
C THR A 156 24.53 -3.89 -4.64
N HIS A 157 23.39 -3.67 -3.97
CA HIS A 157 22.81 -4.62 -3.03
C HIS A 157 21.59 -5.38 -3.56
N ALA A 158 20.81 -4.77 -4.45
CA ALA A 158 19.59 -5.37 -4.98
C ALA A 158 19.27 -4.93 -6.41
N ARG A 159 18.36 -5.65 -7.05
CA ARG A 159 17.90 -5.39 -8.42
C ARG A 159 16.42 -5.70 -8.54
N HIS A 160 15.77 -5.14 -9.56
CA HIS A 160 14.38 -5.44 -9.89
C HIS A 160 14.13 -6.97 -9.95
N GLY A 161 12.99 -7.41 -9.44
CA GLY A 161 12.59 -8.81 -9.35
C GLY A 161 13.30 -9.62 -8.26
N MET A 162 14.16 -9.00 -7.44
CA MET A 162 14.77 -9.68 -6.29
C MET A 162 13.76 -9.89 -5.17
N LYS A 163 13.76 -11.07 -4.56
CA LYS A 163 12.94 -11.41 -3.39
C LYS A 163 13.51 -10.78 -2.12
N GLY A 164 12.66 -10.15 -1.31
CA GLY A 164 13.05 -9.56 -0.04
C GLY A 164 13.53 -10.60 0.96
N THR A 165 12.98 -11.82 0.93
CA THR A 165 13.42 -12.95 1.76
C THR A 165 14.86 -13.40 1.44
N SER A 166 15.37 -13.05 0.27
CA SER A 166 16.76 -13.33 -0.14
C SER A 166 17.75 -12.23 0.25
N LEU A 167 17.27 -11.10 0.80
CA LEU A 167 18.15 -10.05 1.31
C LEU A 167 18.89 -10.53 2.57
N PRO A 168 20.17 -10.13 2.74
CA PRO A 168 20.91 -10.46 3.94
C PRO A 168 20.24 -9.83 5.19
N PRO A 169 20.39 -10.46 6.37
CA PRO A 169 19.97 -9.84 7.62
C PRO A 169 20.62 -8.47 7.80
N LEU A 170 19.85 -7.51 8.30
CA LEU A 170 20.30 -6.16 8.63
C LEU A 170 20.28 -6.01 10.15
N ASP A 171 21.45 -5.84 10.78
CA ASP A 171 21.48 -5.61 12.22
C ASP A 171 20.88 -4.24 12.54
N THR A 172 19.63 -4.24 13.03
CA THR A 172 18.91 -3.02 13.40
C THR A 172 19.24 -2.55 14.82
N GLY A 173 19.88 -3.39 15.65
CA GLY A 173 20.01 -3.17 17.09
C GLY A 173 18.66 -3.15 17.84
N THR A 174 17.56 -3.50 17.18
CA THR A 174 16.21 -3.44 17.79
C THR A 174 16.02 -4.61 18.73
N VAL A 175 15.75 -4.29 19.99
CA VAL A 175 15.43 -5.25 21.05
C VAL A 175 14.03 -4.97 21.57
N TRP A 176 13.17 -5.98 21.50
CA TRP A 176 11.80 -5.94 22.00
C TRP A 176 11.65 -6.87 23.20
N THR A 177 10.69 -6.59 24.07
CA THR A 177 10.42 -7.41 25.26
C THR A 177 9.17 -8.24 25.05
N ALA A 178 9.18 -9.53 25.37
CA ALA A 178 7.97 -10.35 25.37
C ALA A 178 6.90 -9.75 26.30
N GLY A 179 5.65 -9.65 25.85
CA GLY A 179 4.59 -8.92 26.57
C GLY A 179 4.68 -7.39 26.46
N GLY A 180 5.73 -6.88 25.83
CA GLY A 180 5.96 -5.45 25.64
C GLY A 180 5.06 -4.84 24.59
N GLU A 181 4.89 -3.52 24.70
CA GLU A 181 4.26 -2.69 23.69
C GLU A 181 5.37 -1.95 22.94
N GLU A 182 5.48 -2.18 21.64
CA GLU A 182 6.63 -1.75 20.83
C GLU A 182 6.20 -0.87 19.66
N PRO A 183 6.88 0.26 19.41
CA PRO A 183 6.49 1.16 18.34
C PRO A 183 6.91 0.62 16.97
N VAL A 184 6.03 0.83 16.00
CA VAL A 184 6.27 0.52 14.59
C VAL A 184 5.88 1.71 13.73
N VAL A 185 6.68 1.98 12.69
CA VAL A 185 6.43 3.08 11.77
C VAL A 185 6.54 2.56 10.36
N PHE A 186 5.56 2.87 9.52
CA PHE A 186 5.70 2.74 8.08
C PHE A 186 5.36 4.05 7.38
N ALA A 187 6.12 4.36 6.34
CA ALA A 187 5.80 5.43 5.41
C ALA A 187 4.78 4.90 4.41
N VAL A 188 3.76 5.71 4.13
CA VAL A 188 2.82 5.46 3.04
C VAL A 188 2.85 6.66 2.10
N LYS A 189 3.08 6.38 0.83
CA LYS A 189 2.98 7.36 -0.25
C LYS A 189 2.02 6.81 -1.29
N PHE A 190 1.28 7.73 -1.93
CA PHE A 190 0.19 7.40 -2.86
C PHE A 190 -0.76 6.34 -2.28
N ASN A 191 -1.24 6.56 -1.06
CA ASN A 191 -2.10 5.65 -0.30
C ASN A 191 -3.21 5.00 -1.16
N HIS A 192 -3.13 3.69 -1.43
CA HIS A 192 -4.18 2.94 -2.15
C HIS A 192 -5.34 2.50 -1.24
N GLY A 193 -5.43 3.09 -0.06
CA GLY A 193 -6.33 2.63 0.99
C GLY A 193 -5.97 1.20 1.43
N GLY A 194 -6.78 0.70 2.33
CA GLY A 194 -6.67 -0.63 2.87
C GLY A 194 -6.11 -0.62 4.28
N GLY A 195 -5.35 -1.65 4.61
CA GLY A 195 -4.88 -1.84 5.96
C GLY A 195 -3.79 -2.89 6.08
N TYR A 196 -3.18 -2.92 7.26
CA TYR A 196 -1.90 -3.57 7.47
C TYR A 196 -1.87 -4.37 8.76
N SER A 197 -0.90 -5.28 8.82
CA SER A 197 -0.57 -6.10 9.98
C SER A 197 0.94 -6.25 10.13
N TYR A 198 1.32 -6.60 11.36
CA TYR A 198 2.69 -6.96 11.72
C TYR A 198 2.70 -8.39 12.24
N ARG A 199 3.69 -9.17 11.81
CA ARG A 199 3.78 -10.60 12.06
C ARG A 199 5.22 -10.99 12.34
N LEU A 200 5.45 -12.09 13.05
CA LEU A 200 6.80 -12.58 13.37
C LEU A 200 7.08 -13.95 12.74
N CYS A 201 8.30 -14.12 12.24
CA CYS A 201 8.86 -15.41 11.86
C CYS A 201 10.21 -15.60 12.58
N PRO A 202 10.49 -16.74 13.23
CA PRO A 202 11.81 -17.01 13.78
C PRO A 202 12.89 -16.86 12.71
N ALA A 203 14.01 -16.20 13.04
CA ALA A 203 15.03 -15.87 12.05
C ALA A 203 15.82 -17.08 11.52
N ASP A 204 15.69 -18.24 12.17
CA ASP A 204 16.25 -19.52 11.79
C ASP A 204 15.27 -20.42 11.01
N GLU A 205 14.02 -20.00 10.83
CA GLU A 205 13.05 -20.65 9.94
C GLU A 205 13.11 -20.09 8.51
N GLU A 206 12.52 -20.83 7.57
CA GLU A 206 12.30 -20.34 6.21
C GLU A 206 11.25 -19.22 6.22
N LEU A 207 11.62 -18.05 5.70
CA LEU A 207 10.80 -16.83 5.71
C LEU A 207 9.65 -16.90 4.69
N THR A 208 8.67 -17.76 4.96
CA THR A 208 7.45 -17.91 4.17
C THR A 208 6.30 -17.11 4.76
N GLU A 209 5.29 -16.78 3.94
CA GLU A 209 4.06 -16.15 4.45
C GLU A 209 3.41 -17.01 5.54
N ALA A 210 3.42 -18.34 5.37
CA ALA A 210 2.95 -19.29 6.36
C ALA A 210 3.72 -19.21 7.69
N CYS A 211 5.03 -18.90 7.68
CA CYS A 211 5.80 -18.69 8.91
C CYS A 211 5.32 -17.44 9.66
N PHE A 212 5.16 -16.32 8.96
CA PHE A 212 4.66 -15.07 9.54
C PHE A 212 3.23 -15.23 10.08
N GLN A 213 2.38 -15.95 9.34
CA GLN A 213 1.00 -16.25 9.73
C GLN A 213 0.89 -17.08 11.03
N LYS A 214 1.96 -17.71 11.52
CA LYS A 214 1.94 -18.39 12.84
C LYS A 214 1.96 -17.41 14.02
N HIS A 215 2.43 -16.17 13.82
CA HIS A 215 2.63 -15.21 14.90
C HIS A 215 2.20 -13.79 14.50
N PRO A 216 0.90 -13.55 14.23
CA PRO A 216 0.38 -12.20 14.09
C PRO A 216 0.53 -11.41 15.40
N LEU A 217 0.77 -10.10 15.29
CA LEU A 217 0.85 -9.19 16.42
C LEU A 217 -0.43 -8.36 16.53
N ASP A 218 -0.95 -8.26 17.73
CA ASP A 218 -2.07 -7.37 18.03
C ASP A 218 -1.59 -5.92 18.13
N PHE A 219 -2.47 -4.96 17.87
CA PHE A 219 -2.19 -3.54 18.01
C PHE A 219 -2.58 -3.02 19.39
N ALA A 220 -1.78 -2.11 19.93
CA ALA A 220 -2.24 -1.21 20.97
C ALA A 220 -3.05 -0.06 20.32
N PRO A 221 -4.14 0.42 20.93
CA PRO A 221 -5.02 1.42 20.33
C PRO A 221 -4.42 2.84 20.42
N LYS A 222 -3.29 3.07 19.74
CA LYS A 222 -2.45 4.30 19.84
C LYS A 222 -1.96 4.81 18.47
N GLN A 223 -2.80 4.70 17.45
CA GLN A 223 -2.43 5.08 16.09
C GLN A 223 -2.22 6.61 16.00
N ALA A 224 -1.13 7.02 15.36
CA ALA A 224 -0.76 8.41 15.17
C ALA A 224 -0.17 8.65 13.77
N LEU A 225 -0.25 9.90 13.31
CA LEU A 225 0.56 10.39 12.20
C LEU A 225 1.87 10.95 12.74
N LEU A 226 2.99 10.54 12.14
CA LEU A 226 4.34 10.97 12.51
C LEU A 226 4.96 11.83 11.40
N PHE A 227 5.29 13.07 11.75
CA PHE A 227 5.82 14.06 10.81
C PHE A 227 7.36 14.03 10.76
N PRO A 228 7.97 14.53 9.67
CA PRO A 228 9.42 14.52 9.51
C PRO A 228 10.20 15.22 10.63
N ASN A 229 9.58 16.20 11.30
CA ASN A 229 10.17 16.92 12.44
C ASN A 229 10.05 16.17 13.79
N GLY A 230 9.45 14.97 13.79
CA GLY A 230 9.20 14.15 14.98
C GLY A 230 7.92 14.48 15.75
N SER A 231 7.14 15.49 15.33
CA SER A 231 5.82 15.75 15.91
C SER A 231 4.82 14.66 15.51
N THR A 232 3.77 14.52 16.32
CA THR A 232 2.71 13.55 16.06
C THR A 232 1.32 14.18 16.15
N ILE A 233 0.39 13.61 15.40
CA ILE A 233 -1.05 13.84 15.55
C ILE A 233 -1.70 12.52 15.92
N ASP A 234 -2.36 12.48 17.07
CA ASP A 234 -3.12 11.31 17.53
C ASP A 234 -4.37 11.14 16.64
N VAL A 235 -4.51 9.95 16.04
CA VAL A 235 -5.66 9.56 15.22
C VAL A 235 -6.38 8.34 15.79
N SER A 236 -6.09 7.96 17.04
CA SER A 236 -6.60 6.74 17.70
C SER A 236 -8.13 6.70 17.77
N ALA A 237 -8.80 7.85 17.87
CA ALA A 237 -10.27 7.94 17.86
C ALA A 237 -10.89 7.54 16.50
N SER A 238 -10.12 7.59 15.42
CA SER A 238 -10.53 7.25 14.05
C SER A 238 -9.93 5.93 13.57
N ALA A 239 -9.08 5.30 14.39
CA ALA A 239 -8.46 4.02 14.09
C ALA A 239 -9.52 2.93 14.00
N VAL A 240 -9.40 2.07 12.99
CA VAL A 240 -10.31 0.95 12.78
C VAL A 240 -9.50 -0.34 12.85
N PHE A 241 -9.65 -1.05 13.96
CA PHE A 241 -9.07 -2.37 14.18
C PHE A 241 -10.10 -3.44 13.83
N VAL A 242 -9.67 -4.48 13.12
CA VAL A 242 -10.51 -5.55 12.58
C VAL A 242 -9.83 -6.89 12.80
N ASN A 243 -10.61 -7.89 13.22
CA ASN A 243 -10.19 -9.29 13.34
C ASN A 243 -11.20 -10.28 12.72
N GLU A 244 -12.32 -9.76 12.21
CA GLU A 244 -13.32 -10.52 11.45
C GLU A 244 -12.94 -10.55 9.97
N GLY A 245 -13.07 -11.73 9.34
CA GLY A 245 -12.75 -11.90 7.92
C GLY A 245 -11.27 -11.82 7.59
N THR A 246 -10.38 -12.07 8.57
CA THR A 246 -8.92 -12.02 8.43
C THR A 246 -8.30 -13.40 8.31
N SER A 247 -7.11 -13.47 7.70
CA SER A 247 -6.25 -14.64 7.65
C SER A 247 -4.87 -14.34 8.25
N PRO A 248 -4.42 -15.08 9.28
CA PRO A 248 -5.12 -16.14 9.98
C PRO A 248 -6.41 -15.66 10.64
N ALA A 249 -7.37 -16.58 10.83
CA ALA A 249 -8.65 -16.25 11.47
C ALA A 249 -8.44 -15.62 12.85
N GLY A 250 -9.03 -14.44 13.06
CA GLY A 250 -8.92 -13.69 14.32
C GLY A 250 -7.65 -12.87 14.47
N SER A 251 -6.74 -12.88 13.50
CA SER A 251 -5.58 -11.97 13.49
C SER A 251 -6.06 -10.52 13.39
N MET A 252 -5.43 -9.63 14.16
CA MET A 252 -5.77 -8.21 14.16
C MET A 252 -5.07 -7.47 13.01
N TRP A 253 -5.85 -6.65 12.32
CA TRP A 253 -5.41 -5.73 11.28
C TRP A 253 -5.93 -4.34 11.62
N THR A 254 -5.29 -3.32 11.07
CA THR A 254 -5.78 -1.94 11.19
C THR A 254 -5.84 -1.26 9.83
N ARG A 255 -6.88 -0.46 9.64
CA ARG A 255 -7.04 0.37 8.44
C ARG A 255 -6.10 1.57 8.50
N VAL A 256 -5.55 1.97 7.36
CA VAL A 256 -4.81 3.23 7.27
C VAL A 256 -5.76 4.39 7.61
N ALA A 257 -5.49 5.14 8.69
CA ALA A 257 -6.30 6.30 9.10
C ALA A 257 -6.01 7.58 8.30
N LEU A 258 -5.77 7.41 7.00
CA LEU A 258 -5.63 8.47 6.01
C LEU A 258 -6.53 8.14 4.84
N SER A 259 -7.13 9.18 4.25
CA SER A 259 -7.85 9.00 2.98
C SER A 259 -6.91 8.45 1.91
N ALA A 260 -7.42 7.55 1.07
CA ALA A 260 -6.68 7.08 -0.09
C ALA A 260 -6.30 8.27 -0.99
N ALA A 261 -5.13 8.22 -1.61
CA ALA A 261 -4.69 9.20 -2.59
C ALA A 261 -5.67 9.22 -3.77
N GLY A 262 -5.87 10.40 -4.37
CA GLY A 262 -6.77 10.60 -5.51
C GLY A 262 -6.24 9.97 -6.80
N LEU A 263 -6.25 8.65 -6.88
CA LEU A 263 -5.69 7.89 -7.99
C LEU A 263 -6.79 7.68 -9.03
N GLY A 264 -6.63 8.35 -10.17
CA GLY A 264 -7.47 8.16 -11.36
C GLY A 264 -8.94 8.62 -11.27
N PRO A 265 -9.45 9.20 -12.35
CA PRO A 265 -10.84 9.07 -12.70
C PRO A 265 -10.90 8.68 -14.18
N ARG A 266 -10.40 7.49 -14.56
CA ARG A 266 -10.45 7.08 -15.97
C ARG A 266 -10.62 5.58 -16.03
N CYS A 267 -11.87 5.15 -16.13
CA CYS A 267 -12.20 3.81 -16.57
C CYS A 267 -11.46 3.54 -17.89
N ALA A 268 -10.63 2.49 -17.97
CA ALA A 268 -9.96 2.15 -19.22
C ALA A 268 -11.02 1.66 -20.23
N CYS A 269 -10.87 2.00 -21.52
CA CYS A 269 -11.90 1.67 -22.51
C CYS A 269 -11.77 0.25 -23.10
N ASP A 270 -10.81 -0.54 -22.63
CA ASP A 270 -10.49 -1.85 -23.20
C ASP A 270 -10.11 -2.84 -22.08
N LEU A 271 -10.66 -4.06 -22.16
CA LEU A 271 -10.39 -5.16 -21.23
C LEU A 271 -8.95 -5.69 -21.36
N ASP A 272 -8.33 -5.45 -22.52
CA ASP A 272 -7.04 -6.04 -22.90
C ASP A 272 -5.87 -5.05 -22.87
N ASN A 273 -6.11 -3.75 -22.69
CA ASN A 273 -5.04 -2.74 -22.60
C ASN A 273 -4.93 -2.18 -21.19
N ASP A 274 -3.83 -2.55 -20.53
CA ASP A 274 -3.40 -1.91 -19.28
C ASP A 274 -3.19 -0.40 -19.53
N TYR A 275 -3.49 0.39 -18.50
CA TYR A 275 -3.52 1.86 -18.55
C TYR A 275 -2.31 2.48 -19.29
N ASN A 276 -2.56 3.14 -20.43
CA ASN A 276 -1.56 3.97 -21.12
C ASN A 276 -1.72 5.44 -20.71
N PRO A 277 -0.80 6.01 -19.91
CA PRO A 277 -0.90 7.40 -19.43
C PRO A 277 -0.83 8.46 -20.55
N GLY A 278 -0.46 8.08 -21.77
CA GLY A 278 -0.38 8.98 -22.94
C GLY A 278 -1.69 9.15 -23.71
N ASP A 279 -2.72 8.34 -23.44
CA ASP A 279 -4.00 8.38 -24.17
C ASP A 279 -5.14 8.78 -23.23
N PHE A 280 -5.39 10.09 -23.15
CA PHE A 280 -6.47 10.68 -22.37
C PHE A 280 -7.85 10.61 -23.06
N SER A 281 -8.01 9.84 -24.14
CA SER A 281 -9.27 9.73 -24.90
C SER A 281 -10.42 9.02 -24.16
N CYS A 282 -10.13 8.39 -23.02
CA CYS A 282 -11.08 7.59 -22.26
C CYS A 282 -12.01 8.45 -21.38
N GLY A 283 -13.24 8.69 -21.85
CA GLY A 283 -14.38 9.10 -21.02
C GLY A 283 -15.07 7.89 -20.40
N CYS A 284 -15.81 8.09 -19.31
CA CYS A 284 -16.82 7.14 -18.83
C CYS A 284 -17.71 6.69 -20.01
N LYS A 285 -18.24 5.45 -19.99
CA LYS A 285 -19.08 4.94 -21.09
C LYS A 285 -20.14 5.98 -21.47
N MET A 286 -20.03 6.49 -22.70
CA MET A 286 -21.10 7.26 -23.35
C MET A 286 -22.34 6.37 -23.42
N GLY A 287 -23.39 6.66 -22.64
CA GLY A 287 -24.68 5.98 -22.82
C GLY A 287 -25.61 5.83 -21.62
N GLU A 288 -25.19 6.11 -20.38
CA GLU A 288 -26.14 6.25 -19.25
C GLU A 288 -26.52 7.73 -19.09
N GLN A 289 -27.81 8.02 -18.90
CA GLN A 289 -28.45 9.33 -19.12
C GLN A 289 -28.05 10.48 -18.15
N VAL A 290 -26.85 10.47 -17.59
CA VAL A 290 -26.34 11.60 -16.80
C VAL A 290 -24.92 11.91 -17.25
N ASP A 291 -24.87 12.75 -18.29
CA ASP A 291 -23.67 13.40 -18.79
C ASP A 291 -22.85 14.00 -17.65
N SER A 292 -21.62 13.53 -17.49
CA SER A 292 -20.66 14.32 -16.73
C SER A 292 -19.22 14.30 -17.20
N CYS A 293 -18.96 13.70 -18.36
CA CYS A 293 -17.72 13.92 -19.09
C CYS A 293 -18.02 14.87 -20.25
N VAL A 294 -18.11 16.18 -19.97
CA VAL A 294 -18.36 17.21 -21.01
C VAL A 294 -17.17 17.32 -21.99
N THR A 295 -16.05 16.65 -21.71
CA THR A 295 -14.90 16.51 -22.62
C THR A 295 -14.09 15.26 -22.23
N ALA A 296 -13.51 14.56 -23.20
CA ALA A 296 -12.56 13.47 -22.94
C ALA A 296 -11.49 13.94 -21.96
N GLY A 297 -11.42 13.31 -20.79
CA GLY A 297 -10.47 13.65 -19.75
C GLY A 297 -10.79 14.83 -18.83
N ASN A 298 -12.02 15.33 -18.83
CA ASN A 298 -12.46 16.33 -17.85
C ASN A 298 -13.65 15.81 -17.03
N CYS A 299 -13.37 15.04 -15.98
CA CYS A 299 -14.39 14.54 -15.03
C CYS A 299 -14.75 15.59 -13.95
N SER A 300 -14.32 16.84 -14.10
CA SER A 300 -14.42 17.89 -13.07
C SER A 300 -15.85 18.32 -12.70
N LEU A 301 -16.85 17.93 -13.49
CA LEU A 301 -18.23 18.39 -13.32
C LEU A 301 -19.23 17.25 -13.06
N GLY A 302 -18.73 16.04 -12.78
CA GLY A 302 -19.54 14.84 -12.67
C GLY A 302 -19.61 14.13 -11.35
N HIS A 303 -20.71 13.39 -11.18
CA HIS A 303 -20.76 12.31 -10.20
C HIS A 303 -19.73 11.26 -10.60
N CYS A 304 -18.84 10.93 -9.68
CA CYS A 304 -17.88 9.85 -9.85
C CYS A 304 -18.65 8.53 -9.70
N GLU A 305 -18.86 7.81 -10.80
CA GLU A 305 -19.55 6.51 -10.79
C GLU A 305 -18.53 5.36 -11.03
N PRO A 306 -18.59 4.27 -10.24
CA PRO A 306 -17.78 3.09 -10.50
C PRO A 306 -18.04 2.49 -11.88
N CYS A 307 -16.99 2.09 -12.59
CA CYS A 307 -17.09 1.39 -13.88
C CYS A 307 -16.91 -0.12 -13.69
N PRO A 308 -18.00 -0.88 -13.44
CA PRO A 308 -17.93 -2.32 -13.26
C PRO A 308 -17.27 -3.01 -14.46
N GLU A 309 -16.58 -4.12 -14.18
CA GLU A 309 -16.05 -5.05 -15.21
C GLU A 309 -15.08 -4.37 -16.18
N THR A 310 -14.39 -3.31 -15.75
CA THR A 310 -13.46 -2.54 -16.57
C THR A 310 -12.07 -2.62 -15.96
N ALA A 311 -11.09 -3.17 -16.70
CA ALA A 311 -9.70 -3.22 -16.28
C ALA A 311 -9.17 -1.79 -16.01
N GLY A 312 -8.36 -1.61 -14.96
CA GLY A 312 -7.79 -0.30 -14.64
C GLY A 312 -8.79 0.76 -14.13
N SER A 313 -10.01 0.38 -13.76
CA SER A 313 -10.99 1.29 -13.14
C SER A 313 -10.56 1.66 -11.72
N ASP A 314 -9.70 2.67 -11.60
CA ASP A 314 -9.44 3.32 -10.31
C ASP A 314 -10.49 4.42 -10.09
N CYS A 315 -11.50 4.09 -9.29
CA CYS A 315 -12.55 5.01 -8.84
C CYS A 315 -12.27 5.55 -7.43
N SER A 316 -11.05 5.39 -6.89
CA SER A 316 -10.70 5.85 -5.54
C SER A 316 -10.87 7.36 -5.35
N ARG A 317 -10.88 8.15 -6.44
CA ARG A 317 -11.26 9.58 -6.41
C ARG A 317 -12.70 9.84 -5.98
N CYS A 318 -13.61 8.88 -6.11
CA CYS A 318 -14.99 9.03 -5.64
C CYS A 318 -15.06 9.20 -4.12
N ASP A 319 -14.06 8.69 -3.37
CA ASP A 319 -14.06 8.66 -1.91
C ASP A 319 -13.21 9.77 -1.24
N ASN A 320 -12.59 10.69 -2.02
CA ASN A 320 -11.57 11.63 -1.51
C ASN A 320 -11.88 13.14 -1.75
N PRO A 321 -11.99 13.98 -0.71
CA PRO A 321 -11.86 15.44 -0.78
C PRO A 321 -10.44 15.94 -0.42
N PRO A 322 -10.02 17.14 -0.85
CA PRO A 322 -10.79 18.25 -1.41
C PRO A 322 -10.55 18.48 -2.90
N ILE A 323 -10.25 17.43 -3.67
CA ILE A 323 -10.05 17.56 -5.12
C ILE A 323 -11.40 17.75 -5.85
N HIS A 324 -12.54 17.54 -5.19
CA HIS A 324 -13.86 17.81 -5.77
C HIS A 324 -14.87 18.45 -4.77
N PRO A 325 -15.75 19.36 -5.23
CA PRO A 325 -16.76 20.01 -4.39
C PRO A 325 -17.87 19.08 -3.86
N TRP A 326 -17.86 17.81 -4.25
CA TRP A 326 -19.01 16.90 -4.11
C TRP A 326 -18.69 15.61 -3.33
N GLY A 327 -17.42 15.36 -2.99
CA GLY A 327 -17.02 14.19 -2.19
C GLY A 327 -16.96 14.53 -0.70
N ARG A 328 -17.67 13.78 0.14
CA ARG A 328 -17.39 13.80 1.60
C ARG A 328 -16.16 12.94 1.83
N SER A 329 -15.23 13.39 2.69
CA SER A 329 -14.16 12.49 3.11
C SER A 329 -14.81 11.38 3.88
N SER A 330 -14.54 10.16 3.43
CA SER A 330 -14.86 8.95 4.18
C SER A 330 -14.12 8.89 5.53
N PHE A 331 -13.14 9.78 5.75
CA PHE A 331 -12.31 9.86 6.93
C PHE A 331 -12.41 11.27 7.55
N PRO A 332 -12.51 11.40 8.87
CA PRO A 332 -12.27 12.71 9.47
C PRO A 332 -10.84 13.14 9.11
N GLN A 333 -10.69 14.30 8.44
CA GLN A 333 -9.36 14.80 8.12
C GLN A 333 -8.62 15.06 9.44
N PRO A 334 -7.44 14.42 9.65
CA PRO A 334 -6.72 14.52 10.92
C PRO A 334 -6.09 15.90 11.12
N CYS A 335 -5.84 16.61 10.01
CA CYS A 335 -5.37 17.99 9.95
C CYS A 335 -5.71 18.59 8.58
N ASP A 336 -5.33 19.85 8.36
CA ASP A 336 -5.53 20.53 7.07
C ASP A 336 -4.64 19.96 5.94
N ASP A 337 -4.92 20.37 4.70
CA ASP A 337 -4.18 19.91 3.52
C ASP A 337 -2.69 20.28 3.57
N ALA A 338 -2.33 21.38 4.25
CA ALA A 338 -0.93 21.82 4.37
C ALA A 338 -0.13 20.83 5.23
N CYS A 339 -0.72 20.37 6.33
CA CYS A 339 -0.18 19.32 7.17
C CYS A 339 -0.07 17.98 6.42
N LEU A 340 -1.12 17.56 5.70
CA LEU A 340 -1.07 16.31 4.92
C LEU A 340 -0.04 16.34 3.78
N ALA A 341 0.27 17.52 3.24
CA ALA A 341 1.31 17.69 2.22
C ALA A 341 2.73 17.39 2.72
N GLU A 342 2.95 17.33 4.03
CA GLU A 342 4.22 16.89 4.63
C GLU A 342 4.43 15.36 4.57
N SER A 343 3.47 14.62 4.02
CA SER A 343 3.52 13.16 3.84
C SER A 343 3.90 12.41 5.14
N PRO A 344 3.09 12.56 6.22
CA PRO A 344 3.41 11.90 7.48
C PRO A 344 3.43 10.37 7.33
N SER A 345 4.30 9.73 8.11
CA SER A 345 4.28 8.28 8.28
C SER A 345 3.19 7.87 9.27
N VAL A 346 2.79 6.61 9.25
CA VAL A 346 1.86 6.05 10.23
C VAL A 346 2.68 5.42 11.35
N LEU A 347 2.44 5.89 12.58
CA LEU A 347 3.00 5.36 13.81
C LEU A 347 1.92 4.54 14.53
N ASP A 348 2.26 3.31 14.86
CA ASP A 348 1.45 2.41 15.67
C ASP A 348 2.29 1.76 16.76
N HIS A 349 1.61 1.04 17.63
CA HIS A 349 2.24 0.18 18.62
C HIS A 349 1.69 -1.23 18.49
N VAL A 350 2.57 -2.22 18.53
CA VAL A 350 2.22 -3.63 18.49
C VAL A 350 2.51 -4.27 19.84
N ILE A 351 1.72 -5.27 20.21
CA ILE A 351 1.86 -6.04 21.44
C ILE A 351 2.62 -7.32 21.11
N VAL A 352 3.80 -7.46 21.71
CA VAL A 352 4.60 -8.69 21.60
C VAL A 352 3.94 -9.76 22.48
N PRO A 353 3.59 -10.96 21.97
CA PRO A 353 2.93 -11.97 22.78
C PRO A 353 3.80 -12.38 23.98
N GLU A 354 3.22 -12.40 25.19
CA GLU A 354 3.93 -12.85 26.41
C GLU A 354 4.48 -14.28 26.28
N THR A 355 3.80 -15.11 25.49
CA THR A 355 4.15 -16.52 25.25
C THR A 355 5.25 -16.71 24.22
N ILE A 356 5.70 -15.64 23.55
CA ILE A 356 6.74 -15.77 22.53
C ILE A 356 8.08 -16.12 23.19
N LYS A 357 8.84 -17.01 22.56
CA LYS A 357 10.15 -17.40 23.09
C LYS A 357 11.15 -16.27 22.81
N PRO A 358 12.06 -15.94 23.74
CA PRO A 358 13.18 -15.06 23.46
C PRO A 358 14.05 -15.63 22.32
N GLY A 359 14.54 -14.76 21.44
CA GLY A 359 15.33 -15.19 20.28
C GLY A 359 15.42 -14.11 19.20
N LYS A 360 16.03 -14.48 18.06
CA LYS A 360 16.08 -13.64 16.86
C LYS A 360 14.84 -13.90 16.01
N TYR A 361 14.19 -12.81 15.59
CA TYR A 361 13.00 -12.87 14.76
C TYR A 361 13.13 -11.92 13.58
N VAL A 362 12.40 -12.23 12.52
CA VAL A 362 12.09 -11.31 11.44
C VAL A 362 10.68 -10.80 11.67
N LEU A 363 10.54 -9.48 11.73
CA LEU A 363 9.27 -8.77 11.70
C LEU A 363 8.83 -8.59 10.25
N GLY A 364 7.66 -9.12 9.89
CA GLY A 364 7.02 -8.95 8.60
C GLY A 364 5.91 -7.90 8.67
N PHE A 365 6.14 -6.76 8.04
CA PHE A 365 5.11 -5.76 7.74
C PHE A 365 4.39 -6.17 6.45
N ARG A 366 3.06 -6.20 6.47
CA ARG A 366 2.23 -6.41 5.28
C ARG A 366 1.12 -5.38 5.23
N TYR A 367 0.95 -4.78 4.07
CA TYR A 367 -0.10 -3.82 3.77
C TYR A 367 -0.88 -4.32 2.55
N ASP A 368 -2.13 -4.70 2.81
CA ASP A 368 -3.08 -5.16 1.81
C ASP A 368 -3.87 -3.94 1.32
N CYS A 369 -3.81 -3.68 0.01
CA CYS A 369 -4.50 -2.53 -0.56
C CYS A 369 -5.94 -2.84 -0.97
N ASP A 370 -6.74 -1.77 -0.96
CA ASP A 370 -8.17 -1.82 -1.23
C ASP A 370 -8.46 -1.37 -2.66
N SER A 371 -7.82 -0.29 -3.14
CA SER A 371 -8.04 0.20 -4.51
C SER A 371 -7.24 -0.55 -5.59
N THR A 372 -6.30 -1.42 -5.21
CA THR A 372 -5.47 -2.21 -6.14
C THR A 372 -5.23 -3.62 -5.61
N ALA A 373 -4.95 -4.55 -6.53
CA ALA A 373 -4.53 -5.92 -6.26
C ALA A 373 -3.02 -6.02 -5.94
N GLN A 374 -2.58 -5.17 -5.00
CA GLN A 374 -1.18 -5.08 -4.60
C GLN A 374 -1.04 -5.29 -3.08
N VAL A 375 0.05 -5.94 -2.69
CA VAL A 375 0.40 -6.22 -1.29
C VAL A 375 1.82 -5.73 -1.03
N TRP A 376 1.98 -4.66 -0.26
CA TRP A 376 3.31 -4.18 0.17
C TRP A 376 3.80 -5.04 1.30
N SER A 377 5.07 -5.43 1.23
CA SER A 377 5.64 -6.33 2.22
C SER A 377 7.09 -5.98 2.45
N ASN A 378 7.46 -5.85 3.73
CA ASN A 378 8.82 -5.54 4.15
C ASN A 378 9.17 -6.39 5.37
N CYS A 379 10.46 -6.64 5.54
CA CYS A 379 10.97 -7.41 6.67
C CYS A 379 12.06 -6.66 7.43
N ALA A 380 12.07 -6.75 8.75
CA ALA A 380 13.13 -6.20 9.61
C ALA A 380 13.62 -7.24 10.61
N ASP A 381 14.91 -7.23 10.91
CA ASP A 381 15.48 -8.09 11.96
C ASP A 381 15.30 -7.46 13.33
N ILE A 382 14.83 -8.26 14.29
CA ILE A 382 14.67 -7.86 15.69
C ILE A 382 15.15 -8.97 16.63
N THR A 383 15.47 -8.61 17.87
CA THR A 383 15.71 -9.57 18.95
C THR A 383 14.63 -9.42 20.01
N ILE A 384 14.01 -10.53 20.41
CA ILE A 384 13.05 -10.56 21.51
C ILE A 384 13.74 -11.11 22.76
N VAL A 385 13.62 -10.38 23.87
CA VAL A 385 14.08 -10.79 25.20
C VAL A 385 12.90 -11.18 26.09
N ALA A 386 13.19 -11.88 27.20
CA ALA A 386 12.17 -12.21 28.20
C ALA A 386 11.67 -10.94 28.91
N ALA A 387 10.42 -11.01 29.41
CA ALA A 387 9.78 -9.97 30.22
C ALA A 387 10.51 -9.64 31.53
#